data_AF-A0AAE3YDM9-F1
#
_entry.id   AF-A0AAE3YDM9-F1
#
_cell.length_a   1.000
_cell.length_b   1.000
_cell.length_c   1.000
_cell.angle_alpha   90.00
_cell.angle_beta   90.00
_cell.angle_gamma   90.00
#
_symmetry.space_group_name_H-M   'P 1'
#
loop_
_entity.id
_entity.type
_entity.pdbx_description
1 polymer ?
#
loop_
_entity_poly.entity_id
_entity_poly.type
_entity_poly.pdbx_seq_one_letter_code
_entity_poly.pdbx_strand_id
1 'polypeptide(L)'
;MQWWIVLAALAVSTLGGWGVTAGFLWLGENRARKPMPRVVLLESTAEGPEDAVLRGGLMIGMLERVAVTGGLIAGYPEVVALVVAIKGLGRFSELKKTPAAAERFIVGTFASLLVAFVVAMAALLLAGEPLRAPKT
;
A
#
# COMPACT_ATOMS: atom_id res chain seq x y z
N MET A 1 5.72 -14.61 -22.21
CA MET A 1 5.12 -13.51 -21.42
C MET A 1 4.12 -12.71 -22.25
N GLN A 2 2.82 -12.87 -21.99
CA GLN A 2 1.79 -12.02 -22.59
C GLN A 2 1.79 -10.65 -21.89
N TRP A 3 2.37 -9.65 -22.56
CA TRP A 3 2.52 -8.29 -22.02
C TRP A 3 1.21 -7.65 -21.57
N TRP A 4 0.09 -7.99 -22.22
CA TRP A 4 -1.22 -7.49 -21.82
C TRP A 4 -1.67 -8.02 -20.44
N ILE A 5 -1.29 -9.24 -20.04
CA ILE A 5 -1.58 -9.79 -18.70
C ILE A 5 -0.81 -9.00 -17.64
N VAL A 6 0.44 -8.67 -17.92
CA VAL A 6 1.28 -7.86 -17.02
C VAL A 6 0.69 -6.46 -16.85
N LEU A 7 0.30 -5.80 -17.94
CA LEU A 7 -0.33 -4.49 -17.89
C LEU A 7 -1.67 -4.51 -17.15
N ALA A 8 -2.51 -5.53 -17.39
CA ALA A 8 -3.76 -5.71 -16.66
C ALA A 8 -3.52 -5.94 -15.16
N ALA A 9 -2.54 -6.76 -14.79
CA ALA A 9 -2.17 -7.01 -13.41
C ALA A 9 -1.67 -5.74 -12.70
N LEU A 10 -0.84 -4.93 -13.37
CA LEU A 10 -0.39 -3.65 -12.81
C LEU A 10 -1.55 -2.66 -12.62
N ALA A 11 -2.48 -2.59 -13.59
CA ALA A 11 -3.68 -1.75 -13.48
C ALA A 11 -4.60 -2.21 -12.34
N VAL A 12 -4.85 -3.52 -12.21
CA VAL A 12 -5.67 -4.10 -11.13
C VAL A 12 -5.01 -3.90 -9.76
N SER A 13 -3.69 -4.09 -9.67
CA SER A 13 -2.93 -3.88 -8.44
C SER A 13 -3.00 -2.42 -7.98
N THR A 14 -2.76 -1.48 -8.88
CA THR A 14 -2.76 -0.04 -8.56
C THR A 14 -4.17 0.50 -8.27
N LEU A 15 -5.15 0.25 -9.14
CA LEU A 15 -6.51 0.76 -9.01
C LEU A 15 -7.34 -0.03 -7.98
N GLY A 16 -7.37 -1.35 -8.11
CA GLY A 16 -8.17 -2.23 -7.25
C GLY A 16 -7.66 -2.25 -5.81
N GLY A 17 -6.34 -2.23 -5.61
CA GLY A 17 -5.79 -2.23 -4.27
C GLY A 17 -6.08 -0.93 -3.51
N TRP A 18 -6.33 0.21 -4.19
CA TRP A 18 -6.57 1.49 -3.49
C TRP A 18 -7.85 1.41 -2.67
N GLY A 19 -8.92 0.91 -3.28
CA GLY A 19 -10.20 0.65 -2.61
C GLY A 19 -10.09 -0.37 -1.48
N VAL A 20 -9.34 -1.46 -1.68
CA VAL A 20 -9.16 -2.49 -0.65
C VAL A 20 -8.40 -1.96 0.56
N THR A 21 -7.28 -1.25 0.34
CA THR A 21 -6.51 -0.67 1.45
C THR A 21 -7.27 0.43 2.19
N ALA A 22 -8.01 1.27 1.46
CA ALA A 22 -8.86 2.29 2.06
C ALA A 22 -9.96 1.63 2.92
N GLY A 23 -10.56 0.54 2.45
CA GLY A 23 -11.56 -0.22 3.20
C GLY A 23 -11.02 -0.82 4.50
N PHE A 24 -9.82 -1.41 4.48
CA PHE A 24 -9.17 -1.94 5.69
C PHE A 24 -8.90 -0.86 6.74
N LEU A 25 -8.41 0.31 6.30
CA LEU A 25 -8.16 1.44 7.19
C LEU A 25 -9.46 2.01 7.77
N TRP A 26 -10.50 2.15 6.94
CA TRP A 26 -11.83 2.60 7.36
C TRP A 26 -12.44 1.67 8.42
N LEU A 27 -12.29 0.36 8.24
CA LEU A 27 -12.77 -0.63 9.21
C LEU A 27 -12.04 -0.52 10.57
N GLY A 28 -10.75 -0.20 10.54
CA GLY A 28 -9.94 0.05 11.74
C GLY A 28 -10.30 1.35 12.46
N GLU A 29 -10.56 2.44 11.72
CA GLU A 29 -10.95 3.72 12.28
C GLU A 29 -12.32 3.70 12.98
N ASN A 30 -13.27 2.89 12.49
CA ASN A 30 -14.58 2.73 13.11
C ASN A 30 -14.54 2.10 14.51
N ARG A 31 -13.47 1.37 14.87
CA ARG A 31 -13.29 0.85 16.25
C ARG A 31 -12.67 1.85 17.22
N ALA A 32 -12.01 2.90 16.74
CA ALA A 32 -11.20 3.81 17.56
C ALA A 32 -11.92 5.11 17.97
N ARG A 33 -13.17 5.34 17.50
CA ARG A 33 -13.93 6.54 17.88
C ARG A 33 -14.43 6.44 19.32
N LYS A 34 -13.67 6.99 20.27
CA LYS A 34 -14.29 7.58 21.46
C LYS A 34 -14.88 8.94 21.05
N PRO A 35 -16.13 9.26 21.41
CA PRO A 35 -16.69 10.57 21.10
C PRO A 35 -15.89 11.65 21.85
N MET A 36 -15.29 12.60 21.12
CA MET A 36 -14.65 13.78 21.70
C MET A 36 -15.60 14.99 21.66
N PRO A 37 -15.47 15.94 22.61
CA PRO A 37 -16.37 17.08 22.72
C PRO A 37 -16.22 18.04 21.52
N ARG A 38 -17.35 18.60 21.08
CA ARG A 38 -17.56 19.40 19.86
C ARG A 38 -16.74 20.70 19.75
N VAL A 39 -15.95 21.06 20.75
CA VAL A 39 -15.26 22.35 20.86
C VAL A 39 -13.99 22.42 20.00
N VAL A 40 -13.39 21.28 19.61
CA VAL A 40 -12.17 21.25 18.78
C VAL A 40 -12.45 21.36 17.26
N LEU A 41 -13.73 21.38 16.85
CA LEU A 41 -14.13 21.36 15.43
C LEU A 41 -14.12 22.73 14.73
N LEU A 42 -13.97 23.85 15.46
CA LEU A 42 -14.01 25.19 14.87
C LEU A 42 -12.66 25.67 14.32
N GLU A 43 -11.56 24.96 14.57
CA GLU A 43 -10.22 25.40 14.18
C GLU A 43 -9.72 24.77 12.87
N SER A 44 -10.53 23.92 12.22
CA SER A 44 -10.21 23.28 10.93
C SER A 44 -10.90 23.99 9.76
N THR A 45 -10.57 25.26 9.56
CA THR A 45 -10.80 25.97 8.29
C THR A 45 -9.54 26.75 7.92
N ALA A 46 -8.48 26.01 7.61
CA ALA A 46 -7.32 26.55 6.94
C ALA A 46 -7.00 25.62 5.77
N GLU A 47 -7.32 26.07 4.55
CA GLU A 47 -6.77 25.51 3.32
C GLU A 47 -5.25 25.61 3.42
N GLY A 48 -4.60 24.49 3.77
CA GLY A 48 -3.18 24.39 4.07
C GLY A 48 -2.61 23.08 3.52
N PRO A 49 -1.30 22.79 3.74
CA PRO A 49 -0.47 21.78 3.03
C PRO A 49 -0.97 20.32 3.01
N GLU A 50 -2.10 20.03 3.63
CA GLU A 50 -2.69 18.71 3.78
C GLU A 50 -3.02 18.06 2.44
N ASP A 51 -3.48 18.82 1.44
CA ASP A 51 -3.78 18.30 0.09
C ASP A 51 -2.53 17.79 -0.66
N ALA A 52 -1.36 18.38 -0.42
CA ALA A 52 -0.10 17.92 -1.01
C ALA A 52 0.41 16.65 -0.33
N VAL A 53 0.23 16.54 1.00
CA VAL A 53 0.59 15.35 1.79
C VAL A 53 -0.34 14.17 1.48
N LEU A 54 -1.63 14.43 1.24
CA LEU A 54 -2.63 13.44 0.84
C LEU A 54 -2.31 12.80 -0.52
N ARG A 55 -1.74 13.56 -1.48
CA ARG A 55 -1.25 13.01 -2.77
C ARG A 55 0.02 12.18 -2.61
N GLY A 56 0.92 12.59 -1.72
CA GLY A 56 2.18 11.89 -1.47
C GLY A 56 1.96 10.44 -1.05
N GLY A 57 1.02 10.20 -0.13
CA GLY A 57 0.67 8.83 0.31
C GLY A 57 0.10 7.96 -0.81
N LEU A 58 -0.75 8.53 -1.68
CA LEU A 58 -1.35 7.83 -2.82
C LEU A 58 -0.31 7.46 -3.88
N MET A 59 0.53 8.41 -4.29
CA MET A 59 1.57 8.19 -5.30
C MET A 59 2.63 7.19 -4.83
N ILE A 60 3.07 7.30 -3.56
CA ILE A 60 3.98 6.32 -2.96
C ILE A 60 3.35 4.92 -2.99
N GLY A 61 2.07 4.80 -2.60
CA GLY A 61 1.37 3.51 -2.64
C GLY A 61 1.26 2.91 -4.05
N MET A 62 1.06 3.74 -5.08
CA MET A 62 1.06 3.26 -6.48
C MET A 62 2.44 2.74 -6.91
N LEU A 63 3.50 3.50 -6.63
CA LEU A 63 4.88 3.11 -6.98
C LEU A 63 5.29 1.80 -6.31
N GLU A 64 4.94 1.63 -5.03
CA GLU A 64 5.21 0.39 -4.30
C GLU A 64 4.54 -0.82 -4.93
N ARG A 65 3.28 -0.68 -5.36
CA ARG A 65 2.55 -1.77 -6.00
C ARG A 65 3.08 -2.12 -7.37
N VAL A 66 3.48 -1.12 -8.15
CA VAL A 66 4.17 -1.37 -9.42
C VAL A 66 5.48 -2.12 -9.18
N ALA A 67 6.27 -1.69 -8.19
CA ALA A 67 7.53 -2.34 -7.85
C ALA A 67 7.31 -3.79 -7.35
N VAL A 68 6.37 -4.01 -6.43
CA VAL A 68 6.09 -5.34 -5.85
C VAL A 68 5.47 -6.28 -6.88
N THR A 69 4.38 -5.88 -7.53
CA THR A 69 3.70 -6.72 -8.53
C THR A 69 4.61 -6.99 -9.71
N GLY A 70 5.34 -5.97 -10.20
CA GLY A 70 6.31 -6.12 -11.29
C GLY A 70 7.49 -7.02 -10.90
N GLY A 71 8.07 -6.82 -9.72
CA GLY A 71 9.18 -7.62 -9.20
C GLY A 71 8.80 -9.09 -9.04
N LEU A 72 7.63 -9.38 -8.47
CA LEU A 72 7.12 -10.75 -8.33
C LEU A 72 6.90 -11.42 -9.70
N ILE A 73 6.27 -10.73 -10.66
CA ILE A 73 6.07 -11.25 -12.01
C ILE A 73 7.40 -11.45 -12.74
N ALA A 74 8.39 -10.59 -12.50
CA ALA A 74 9.73 -10.70 -13.06
C ALA A 74 10.61 -11.77 -12.40
N GLY A 75 10.15 -12.37 -11.28
CA GLY A 75 10.89 -13.40 -10.54
C GLY A 75 11.94 -12.87 -9.57
N TYR A 76 11.81 -11.61 -9.12
CA TYR A 76 12.67 -10.96 -8.13
C TYR A 76 11.90 -10.69 -6.83
N PRO A 77 11.60 -11.72 -6.01
CA PRO A 77 10.83 -11.57 -4.76
C PRO A 77 11.52 -10.68 -3.71
N GLU A 78 12.85 -10.54 -3.77
CA GLU A 78 13.65 -9.67 -2.90
C GLU A 78 13.25 -8.19 -2.99
N VAL A 79 12.62 -7.77 -4.10
CA VAL A 79 12.08 -6.41 -4.27
C VAL A 79 11.06 -6.08 -3.18
N VAL A 80 10.30 -7.07 -2.69
CA VAL A 80 9.32 -6.87 -1.61
C VAL A 80 10.02 -6.41 -0.33
N ALA A 81 11.13 -7.05 0.05
CA ALA A 81 11.89 -6.67 1.23
C ALA A 81 12.48 -5.26 1.10
N LEU A 82 12.99 -4.92 -0.09
CA LEU A 82 13.54 -3.59 -0.38
C LEU A 82 12.47 -2.50 -0.26
N VAL A 83 11.30 -2.72 -0.84
CA VAL A 83 10.17 -1.78 -0.79
C VAL A 83 9.69 -1.56 0.65
N VAL A 84 9.55 -2.63 1.44
CA VAL A 84 9.19 -2.55 2.87
C VAL A 84 10.22 -1.74 3.66
N ALA A 85 11.51 -1.98 3.42
CA ALA A 85 12.59 -1.27 4.09
C ALA A 85 12.56 0.24 3.78
N ILE A 86 12.46 0.61 2.49
CA ILE A 86 12.41 2.01 2.06
C ILE A 86 11.20 2.72 2.66
N LYS A 87 10.02 2.09 2.61
CA LYS A 87 8.78 2.64 3.16
C LYS A 87 8.89 2.88 4.67
N GLY A 88 9.45 1.92 5.41
CA GLY A 88 9.64 2.03 6.85
C GLY A 88 10.61 3.15 7.26
N LEU A 89 11.72 3.31 6.53
CA LEU A 89 12.72 4.35 6.78
C LEU A 89 12.14 5.75 6.58
N GLY A 90 11.37 5.97 5.52
CA GLY A 90 10.80 7.28 5.18
C GLY A 90 9.84 7.83 6.23
N ARG A 91 9.26 6.99 7.10
CA ARG A 91 8.30 7.38 8.13
C ARG A 91 8.73 7.10 9.56
N PHE A 92 9.96 6.62 9.77
CA PHE A 92 10.42 6.15 11.09
C PHE A 92 10.27 7.20 12.21
N SER A 93 10.53 8.47 11.92
CA SER A 93 10.40 9.58 12.88
C SER A 93 8.95 9.90 13.25
N GLU A 94 7.99 9.64 12.36
CA GLU A 94 6.55 9.82 12.60
C GLU A 94 5.96 8.64 13.39
N LEU A 95 6.36 7.41 13.05
CA LEU A 95 5.87 6.20 13.69
C LEU A 95 6.32 6.11 15.17
N LYS A 96 7.47 6.70 15.53
CA LYS A 96 7.93 6.79 16.92
C LYS A 96 7.10 7.72 17.80
N LYS A 97 6.39 8.69 17.24
CA LYS A 97 5.67 9.71 18.01
C LYS A 97 4.41 9.18 18.68
N THR A 98 3.73 8.24 18.01
CA THR A 98 2.44 7.71 18.49
C THR A 98 2.28 6.23 18.09
N PRO A 99 2.03 5.31 19.04
CA PRO A 99 1.81 3.89 18.75
C PRO A 99 0.68 3.65 17.73
N ALA A 100 -0.40 4.43 17.81
CA ALA A 100 -1.52 4.32 16.88
C ALA A 100 -1.13 4.63 15.41
N ALA A 101 -0.15 5.52 15.17
CA ALA A 101 0.35 5.79 13.82
C ALA A 101 1.17 4.61 13.28
N ALA A 102 1.97 3.97 14.14
CA ALA A 102 2.70 2.75 13.81
C ALA A 102 1.77 1.60 13.42
N GLU A 103 0.72 1.36 14.19
CA GLU A 103 -0.26 0.31 13.92
C GLU A 103 -0.98 0.53 12.58
N ARG A 104 -1.49 1.74 12.32
CA ARG A 104 -2.16 2.08 11.05
C ARG A 104 -1.23 1.92 9.85
N PHE A 105 0.03 2.30 10.00
CA PHE A 105 1.04 2.15 8.95
C PHE A 105 1.34 0.67 8.65
N ILE A 106 1.49 -0.16 9.69
CA ILE A 106 1.73 -1.60 9.52
C ILE A 106 0.53 -2.26 8.86
N VAL A 107 -0.68 -2.02 9.35
CA VAL A 107 -1.92 -2.60 8.78
C VAL A 107 -2.12 -2.16 7.33
N GLY A 108 -1.96 -0.87 7.03
CA GLY A 108 -2.09 -0.34 5.68
C GLY A 108 -1.06 -0.92 4.70
N THR A 109 0.20 -1.04 5.15
CA THR A 109 1.28 -1.63 4.35
C THR A 109 1.03 -3.11 4.08
N PHE A 110 0.69 -3.89 5.11
CA PHE A 110 0.44 -5.32 4.99
C PHE A 110 -0.76 -5.62 4.07
N ALA A 111 -1.86 -4.89 4.23
CA ALA A 111 -3.01 -5.00 3.35
C ALA A 111 -2.65 -4.69 1.87
N SER A 112 -1.85 -3.64 1.64
CA SER A 112 -1.41 -3.27 0.29
C SER A 112 -0.55 -4.36 -0.36
N LEU A 113 0.41 -4.91 0.39
CA LEU A 113 1.30 -5.97 -0.07
C LEU A 113 0.54 -7.26 -0.37
N LEU A 114 -0.45 -7.62 0.45
CA LEU A 114 -1.30 -8.78 0.20
C LEU A 114 -2.04 -8.67 -1.13
N VAL A 115 -2.63 -7.51 -1.43
CA VAL A 115 -3.31 -7.30 -2.72
C VAL A 115 -2.31 -7.40 -3.87
N ALA A 116 -1.16 -6.73 -3.77
CA ALA A 116 -0.13 -6.76 -4.81
C ALA A 116 0.38 -8.18 -5.08
N PHE A 117 0.52 -8.99 -4.01
CA PHE A 117 0.91 -10.39 -4.07
C PHE A 117 -0.17 -11.25 -4.74
N VAL A 118 -1.43 -11.16 -4.31
CA VAL A 118 -2.55 -11.91 -4.90
C VAL A 118 -2.69 -11.60 -6.39
N VAL A 119 -2.57 -10.32 -6.78
CA VAL A 119 -2.65 -9.91 -8.18
C VAL A 119 -1.48 -10.45 -9.00
N ALA A 120 -0.25 -10.42 -8.46
CA ALA A 120 0.91 -11.01 -9.12
C ALA A 120 0.75 -12.52 -9.32
N MET A 121 0.27 -13.23 -8.29
CA MET A 121 0.00 -14.67 -8.36
C MET A 121 -1.07 -15.01 -9.39
N ALA A 122 -2.18 -14.26 -9.40
CA ALA A 122 -3.23 -14.44 -10.41
C ALA A 122 -2.68 -14.22 -11.83
N ALA A 123 -1.83 -13.21 -12.04
CA ALA A 123 -1.21 -12.94 -13.32
C ALA A 123 -0.30 -14.08 -13.80
N LEU A 124 0.52 -14.63 -12.89
CA LEU A 124 1.40 -15.76 -13.20
C LEU A 124 0.61 -17.02 -13.54
N LEU A 125 -0.45 -17.31 -12.77
CA LEU A 125 -1.36 -18.43 -13.04
C LEU A 125 -2.04 -18.30 -14.41
N LEU A 126 -2.56 -17.11 -14.74
CA LEU A 126 -3.20 -16.84 -16.03
C LEU A 126 -2.21 -16.89 -17.20
N ALA A 127 -0.94 -16.55 -16.96
CA ALA A 127 0.11 -16.64 -17.96
C ALA A 127 0.62 -18.07 -18.19
N GLY A 128 0.23 -19.04 -17.34
CA GLY A 128 0.72 -20.42 -17.39
C GLY A 128 2.20 -20.56 -17.03
N GLU A 129 2.80 -19.54 -16.41
CA GLU A 129 4.23 -19.52 -16.06
C GLU A 129 4.39 -19.99 -14.60
N PRO A 130 5.20 -21.02 -14.33
CA PRO A 130 5.52 -21.40 -12.96
C PRO A 130 6.31 -20.27 -12.27
N LEU A 131 6.08 -20.09 -10.97
CA LEU A 131 6.90 -19.21 -10.14
C LEU A 131 8.38 -19.50 -10.40
N ARG A 132 9.10 -18.55 -11.01
CA ARG A 132 10.54 -18.67 -11.19
C ARG A 132 11.17 -18.69 -9.80
N ALA A 133 11.78 -19.82 -9.45
CA ALA A 133 12.51 -19.96 -8.20
C ALA A 133 13.53 -18.80 -8.08
N PRO A 134 13.74 -18.27 -6.87
CA PRO A 134 14.72 -17.21 -6.65
C PRO A 134 16.07 -17.67 -7.19
N LYS A 135 16.68 -16.85 -8.05
CA LYS A 135 18.04 -17.08 -8.53
C LYS A 135 18.99 -16.76 -7.38
N THR A 136 19.24 -17.73 -6.52
CA THR A 136 20.31 -17.68 -5.50
C THR A 136 21.68 -17.79 -6.15
#